data_AF-A0A936PB86-F1
#
_entry.id   AF-A0A936PB86-F1
#
_cell.length_a   1.000
_cell.length_b   1.000
_cell.length_c   1.000
_cell.angle_alpha   90.00
_cell.angle_beta   90.00
_cell.angle_gamma   90.00
#
_symmetry.space_group_name_H-M   'P 1'
#
loop_
_entity.id
_entity.type
_entity.pdbx_description
1 polymer ?
#
loop_
_entity_poly.entity_id
_entity_poly.type
_entity_poly.pdbx_seq_one_letter_code
_entity_poly.pdbx_strand_id
1 'polypeptide(L)'
;MQDFDFDSALTMHRAWKMKFHIALGRVQGEDFDSRPLGDAAQCALGRWLAANAGELRASPAVARLLPVHDAFHHQSRAIADAVREGLILRMNDPAIVAYLDLSESIEALLLDLKHELQPAA
;
A
#
# COMPACT_ATOMS: atom_id res chain seq x y z
N MET A 1 -6.12 -18.29 -13.05
CA MET A 1 -5.52 -17.37 -12.07
C MET A 1 -4.16 -17.82 -11.57
N GLN A 2 -3.18 -16.92 -11.52
CA GLN A 2 -1.95 -17.14 -10.76
C GLN A 2 -2.24 -17.02 -9.26
N ASP A 3 -1.63 -17.88 -8.43
CA ASP A 3 -1.72 -17.78 -6.98
C ASP A 3 -1.14 -16.45 -6.48
N PHE A 4 -1.84 -15.80 -5.55
CA PHE A 4 -1.38 -14.58 -4.88
C PHE A 4 -1.39 -14.79 -3.37
N ASP A 5 -0.27 -14.44 -2.74
CA ASP A 5 -0.17 -14.49 -1.29
C ASP A 5 -0.76 -13.21 -0.66
N PHE A 6 -2.07 -13.26 -0.46
CA PHE A 6 -2.82 -12.19 0.22
C PHE A 6 -2.32 -11.96 1.66
N ASP A 7 -1.85 -13.00 2.35
CA ASP A 7 -1.45 -12.90 3.75
C ASP A 7 -0.11 -12.17 3.89
N SER A 8 0.82 -12.41 2.95
CA SER A 8 2.05 -11.62 2.82
C SER A 8 1.73 -10.16 2.45
N ALA A 9 0.80 -9.91 1.52
CA ALA A 9 0.42 -8.55 1.14
C ALA A 9 -0.17 -7.76 2.33
N LEU A 10 -1.07 -8.37 3.10
CA LEU A 10 -1.64 -7.78 4.31
C LEU A 10 -0.56 -7.50 5.38
N THR A 11 0.37 -8.44 5.57
CA THR A 11 1.47 -8.29 6.53
C THR A 11 2.39 -7.12 6.15
N MET A 12 2.69 -6.96 4.86
CA MET A 12 3.52 -5.85 4.38
C MET A 12 2.88 -4.48 4.61
N HIS A 13 1.57 -4.33 4.36
CA HIS A 13 0.86 -3.06 4.58
C HIS A 13 0.86 -2.69 6.08
N ARG A 14 0.64 -3.66 6.97
CA ARG A 14 0.76 -3.45 8.43
C ARG A 14 2.17 -3.03 8.85
N ALA A 15 3.19 -3.68 8.30
CA ALA A 15 4.58 -3.37 8.60
C ALA A 15 5.02 -1.97 8.13
N TRP A 16 4.42 -1.45 7.07
CA TRP A 16 4.72 -0.10 6.56
C TRP A 16 4.34 1.01 7.55
N LYS A 17 3.27 0.86 8.33
CA LYS A 17 2.92 1.81 9.41
C LYS A 17 4.05 1.95 10.43
N MET A 18 4.73 0.84 10.76
CA MET A 18 5.85 0.83 11.69
C MET A 18 7.12 1.50 11.13
N LYS A 19 7.35 1.42 9.81
CA LYS A 19 8.51 2.06 9.18
C LYS A 19 8.50 3.58 9.33
N PHE A 20 7.35 4.23 9.15
CA PHE A 20 7.23 5.67 9.41
C PHE A 20 7.46 6.02 10.88
N HIS A 21 7.02 5.16 11.80
CA HIS A 21 7.25 5.36 13.24
C HIS A 21 8.74 5.35 13.58
N ILE A 22 9.49 4.42 12.98
CA ILE A 22 10.95 4.34 13.14
C ILE A 22 11.63 5.53 12.45
N ALA A 23 11.25 5.88 11.22
CA ALA A 23 11.86 6.97 10.47
C ALA A 23 11.71 8.33 11.16
N LEU A 24 10.51 8.64 11.67
CA LEU A 24 10.23 9.89 12.38
C LEU A 24 10.83 9.89 13.79
N GLY A 25 10.98 8.72 14.42
CA GLY A 25 11.69 8.58 15.69
C GLY A 25 13.22 8.65 15.55
N ARG A 26 13.76 8.34 14.36
CA ARG A 26 15.18 8.34 14.02
C ARG A 26 15.58 9.54 13.16
N VAL A 27 14.94 10.70 13.30
CA VAL A 27 15.44 11.97 12.73
C VAL A 27 16.72 12.41 13.45
N GLN A 28 17.78 11.61 13.31
CA GLN A 28 19.22 11.87 13.31
C GLN A 28 19.94 10.57 12.84
N GLY A 29 19.94 10.28 11.53
CA GLY A 29 21.11 9.60 10.94
C GLY A 29 20.96 8.24 10.23
N GLU A 30 19.77 7.68 10.00
CA GLU A 30 19.64 6.50 9.14
C GLU A 30 18.79 6.78 7.90
N ASP A 31 19.36 6.47 6.74
CA ASP A 31 18.72 6.55 5.44
C ASP A 31 17.38 5.78 5.46
N PHE A 32 16.28 6.53 5.45
CA PHE A 32 14.97 5.96 5.15
C PHE A 32 14.98 5.51 3.68
N ASP A 33 15.31 4.24 3.43
CA ASP A 33 15.34 3.71 2.07
C ASP A 33 13.93 3.64 1.49
N SER A 34 13.62 4.63 0.65
CA SER A 34 12.31 4.91 0.10
C SER A 34 12.11 4.33 -1.31
N ARG A 35 12.95 3.40 -1.77
CA ARG A 35 12.93 2.94 -3.17
C ARG A 35 12.43 1.50 -3.36
N PRO A 36 11.53 1.27 -4.35
CA PRO A 36 10.56 2.19 -4.94
C PRO A 36 9.20 2.03 -4.24
N LEU A 37 8.89 2.95 -3.32
CA LEU A 37 7.55 3.01 -2.69
C LEU A 37 6.47 3.55 -3.64
N GLY A 38 6.82 4.01 -4.86
CA GLY A 38 5.94 4.88 -5.67
C GLY A 38 5.41 4.32 -6.99
N ASP A 39 5.81 3.12 -7.42
CA ASP A 39 5.28 2.53 -8.66
C ASP A 39 4.30 1.39 -8.30
N ALA A 40 3.01 1.74 -8.31
CA ALA A 40 1.94 0.80 -8.04
C ALA A 40 1.92 -0.38 -9.03
N ALA A 41 2.31 -0.17 -10.28
CA ALA A 41 2.31 -1.24 -11.29
C ALA A 41 3.47 -2.23 -11.10
N GLN A 42 4.60 -1.75 -10.56
CA GLN A 42 5.78 -2.57 -10.28
C GLN A 42 5.76 -3.23 -8.90
N CYS A 43 4.75 -3.02 -8.06
CA CYS A 43 4.64 -3.74 -6.80
C CYS A 43 4.14 -5.18 -7.03
N ALA A 44 4.27 -6.06 -6.03
CA ALA A 44 3.84 -7.46 -6.17
C ALA A 44 2.34 -7.58 -6.49
N LEU A 45 1.50 -6.78 -5.82
CA LEU A 45 0.06 -6.70 -6.08
C LEU A 45 -0.23 -6.15 -7.48
N GLY A 46 0.43 -5.06 -7.88
CA GLY A 46 0.24 -4.44 -9.20
C GLY A 46 0.58 -5.37 -10.36
N ARG A 47 1.71 -6.07 -10.27
CA ARG A 47 2.08 -7.09 -11.26
C ARG A 47 1.06 -8.23 -11.33
N TRP A 48 0.57 -8.68 -10.18
CA TRP A 48 -0.44 -9.74 -10.14
C TRP A 48 -1.78 -9.28 -10.72
N LEU A 49 -2.24 -8.07 -10.38
CA LEU A 49 -3.46 -7.47 -10.94
C LEU A 49 -3.37 -7.36 -12.46
N ALA A 50 -2.23 -6.90 -12.98
CA ALA A 50 -1.99 -6.80 -14.43
C ALA A 50 -1.99 -8.18 -15.10
N ALA A 51 -1.32 -9.17 -14.50
CA ALA A 51 -1.25 -10.53 -15.04
C ALA A 51 -2.61 -11.24 -15.08
N ASN A 52 -3.55 -10.87 -14.20
CA ASN A 52 -4.88 -11.49 -14.08
C ASN A 52 -6.02 -10.56 -14.51
N ALA A 53 -5.73 -9.45 -15.22
CA ALA A 53 -6.71 -8.42 -15.54
C ALA A 53 -7.93 -8.91 -16.35
N GLY A 54 -7.78 -9.99 -17.12
CA GLY A 54 -8.88 -10.62 -17.85
C GLY A 54 -9.91 -11.26 -16.90
N GLU A 55 -9.44 -12.09 -15.98
CA GLU A 55 -10.27 -12.80 -14.99
C GLU A 55 -10.85 -11.83 -13.95
N LEU A 56 -10.08 -10.80 -13.58
CA LEU A 56 -10.46 -9.81 -12.58
C LEU A 56 -11.34 -8.66 -13.10
N ARG A 57 -11.58 -8.58 -14.42
CA ARG A 57 -12.30 -7.46 -15.04
C ARG A 57 -13.67 -7.19 -14.42
N ALA A 58 -14.38 -8.25 -14.04
CA ALA A 58 -15.73 -8.14 -13.49
C ALA A 58 -15.75 -7.98 -11.95
N SER A 59 -14.58 -8.00 -11.30
CA SER A 59 -14.49 -7.98 -9.84
C SER A 59 -14.79 -6.58 -9.27
N PRO A 60 -15.85 -6.41 -8.46
CA PRO A 60 -16.13 -5.17 -7.78
C PRO A 60 -15.03 -4.80 -6.77
N ALA A 61 -14.43 -5.79 -6.11
CA ALA A 61 -13.31 -5.55 -5.19
C ALA A 61 -12.10 -4.97 -5.93
N VAL A 62 -11.74 -5.50 -7.12
CA VAL A 62 -10.64 -4.95 -7.93
C VAL A 62 -10.93 -3.53 -8.42
N ALA A 63 -12.16 -3.26 -8.86
CA ALA A 63 -12.56 -1.92 -9.30
C ALA A 63 -12.39 -0.86 -8.20
N ARG A 64 -12.65 -1.23 -6.93
CA ARG A 64 -12.41 -0.38 -5.77
C ARG A 64 -10.94 -0.33 -5.34
N LEU A 65 -10.22 -1.45 -5.44
CA LEU A 65 -8.82 -1.57 -5.01
C LEU A 65 -7.86 -0.73 -5.86
N LEU A 66 -8.03 -0.74 -7.19
CA LEU A 66 -7.12 -0.05 -8.12
C LEU A 66 -6.88 1.44 -7.78
N PRO A 67 -7.91 2.30 -7.64
CA PRO A 67 -7.69 3.72 -7.35
C PRO A 67 -7.08 3.96 -5.95
N VAL A 68 -7.47 3.16 -4.95
CA VAL A 68 -6.92 3.30 -3.58
C VAL A 68 -5.45 2.88 -3.55
N HIS A 69 -5.11 1.81 -4.26
CA HIS A 69 -3.73 1.32 -4.38
C HIS A 69 -2.82 2.34 -5.06
N ASP A 70 -3.28 2.97 -6.14
CA ASP A 70 -2.54 4.03 -6.82
C ASP A 70 -2.33 5.25 -5.92
N ALA A 71 -3.39 5.72 -5.26
CA ALA A 71 -3.34 6.85 -4.34
C ALA A 71 -2.38 6.59 -3.17
N PHE A 72 -2.37 5.37 -2.63
CA PHE A 72 -1.45 4.97 -1.58
C PHE A 72 0.01 5.08 -2.03
N HIS A 73 0.36 4.55 -3.20
CA HIS A 73 1.72 4.62 -3.72
C HIS A 73 2.16 6.07 -4.01
N HIS A 74 1.27 6.89 -4.57
CA HIS A 74 1.54 8.32 -4.77
C HIS A 74 1.79 9.05 -3.44
N GLN A 75 0.92 8.84 -2.46
CA GLN A 75 1.05 9.45 -1.13
C GLN A 75 2.32 8.99 -0.41
N SER A 76 2.68 7.71 -0.54
CA SER A 76 3.91 7.13 0.02
C SER A 76 5.15 7.83 -0.51
N ARG A 77 5.20 8.08 -1.82
CA ARG A 77 6.27 8.83 -2.48
C ARG A 77 6.35 10.26 -1.92
N ALA A 78 5.23 10.96 -1.86
CA ALA A 78 5.16 12.34 -1.37
C ALA A 78 5.62 12.47 0.09
N ILE A 79 5.18 11.57 0.97
CA ILE A 79 5.60 11.58 2.39
C ILE A 79 7.10 11.28 2.49
N ALA A 80 7.63 10.30 1.75
CA ALA A 80 9.04 9.97 1.80
C ALA A 80 9.93 11.15 1.36
N ASP A 81 9.53 11.89 0.32
CA ASP A 81 10.22 13.09 -0.15
C ASP A 81 10.11 14.21 0.91
N ALA A 82 8.92 14.44 1.48
CA ALA A 82 8.71 15.44 2.52
C ALA A 82 9.45 15.16 3.85
N VAL A 83 9.57 13.88 4.24
CA VAL A 83 10.38 13.49 5.41
C VAL A 83 11.86 13.75 5.16
N ARG A 84 12.36 13.45 3.95
CA ARG A 84 13.75 13.71 3.56
C ARG A 84 14.08 15.20 3.55
N GLU A 85 13.13 16.03 3.12
CA GLU A 85 13.24 17.49 3.11
C GLU A 85 12.98 18.11 4.50
N GLY A 86 12.62 17.31 5.50
CA GLY A 86 12.33 17.77 6.86
C GLY A 86 11.02 18.56 6.98
N LEU A 87 10.13 18.47 5.99
CA LEU A 87 8.80 19.11 5.99
C LEU A 87 7.82 18.35 6.88
N ILE A 88 7.93 17.02 6.93
CA ILE A 88 7.15 16.17 7.83
C ILE A 88 8.07 15.64 8.93
N LEU A 89 7.77 16.02 10.16
CA LEU A 89 8.58 15.70 11.34
C LEU A 89 7.81 14.92 12.41
N ARG A 90 6.51 14.71 12.24
CA ARG A 90 5.62 14.15 13.28
C ARG A 90 4.60 13.20 12.67
N MET A 91 4.27 12.16 13.42
CA MET A 91 3.32 11.12 12.99
C MET A 91 1.89 11.62 12.81
N ASN A 92 1.51 12.70 13.50
CA ASN A 92 0.18 13.28 13.40
C ASN A 92 0.04 14.29 12.25
N ASP A 93 1.02 14.37 11.36
CA ASP A 93 0.90 15.16 10.14
C ASP A 93 -0.31 14.67 9.31
N PRO A 94 -1.17 15.58 8.81
CA PRO A 94 -2.35 15.19 8.03
C PRO A 94 -2.03 14.29 6.84
N ALA A 95 -0.87 14.47 6.20
CA ALA A 95 -0.45 13.63 5.08
C ALA A 95 -0.21 12.18 5.52
N ILE A 96 0.38 11.99 6.71
CA ILE A 96 0.59 10.67 7.30
C ILE A 96 -0.74 10.05 7.71
N VAL A 97 -1.63 10.81 8.34
CA VAL A 97 -2.96 10.31 8.74
C VAL A 97 -3.74 9.81 7.51
N ALA A 98 -3.83 10.62 6.45
CA ALA A 98 -4.49 10.22 5.21
C ALA A 98 -3.86 8.98 4.57
N TYR A 99 -2.53 8.84 4.67
CA TYR A 99 -1.84 7.64 4.22
C TYR A 99 -2.18 6.39 5.05
N LEU A 100 -2.34 6.52 6.37
CA LEU A 100 -2.77 5.41 7.23
C LEU A 100 -4.19 4.95 6.86
N ASP A 101 -5.09 5.89 6.57
CA ASP A 101 -6.46 5.59 6.12
C ASP A 101 -6.47 4.83 4.78
N LEU A 102 -5.58 5.22 3.84
CA LEU A 102 -5.40 4.50 2.57
C LEU A 102 -4.86 3.08 2.81
N SER A 103 -3.90 2.91 3.73
CA SER A 103 -3.39 1.59 4.11
C SER A 103 -4.49 0.67 4.63
N GLU A 104 -5.37 1.19 5.50
CA GLU A 104 -6.49 0.42 6.06
C GLU A 104 -7.53 0.07 4.99
N SER A 105 -7.76 1.00 4.06
CA SER A 105 -8.65 0.76 2.92
C SER A 105 -8.11 -0.35 2.02
N ILE A 106 -6.80 -0.41 1.77
CA ILE A 106 -6.18 -1.51 1.02
C ILE A 106 -6.33 -2.84 1.76
N GLU A 107 -6.08 -2.88 3.08
CA GLU A 107 -6.23 -4.11 3.87
C GLU A 107 -7.66 -4.65 3.77
N ALA A 108 -8.68 -3.79 3.92
CA ALA A 108 -10.08 -4.19 3.78
C ALA A 108 -10.40 -4.69 2.36
N LEU A 109 -9.92 -4.00 1.33
CA LEU A 109 -10.16 -4.37 -0.07
C LEU A 109 -9.44 -5.67 -0.48
N LEU A 110 -8.27 -5.94 0.09
CA LEU A 110 -7.58 -7.21 -0.09
C LEU A 110 -8.33 -8.37 0.56
N LEU A 111 -8.96 -8.14 1.72
CA LEU A 111 -9.82 -9.14 2.36
C LEU A 111 -11.10 -9.37 1.54
N ASP A 112 -11.75 -8.31 1.07
CA ASP A 112 -12.91 -8.40 0.17
C ASP A 112 -12.55 -9.21 -1.08
N LEU A 113 -11.42 -8.91 -1.73
CA LEU A 113 -10.95 -9.63 -2.90
C LEU A 113 -10.62 -11.09 -2.59
N LYS A 114 -9.97 -11.36 -1.45
CA LYS A 114 -9.68 -12.73 -1.01
C LYS A 114 -10.97 -13.54 -0.85
N HIS A 115 -12.02 -12.96 -0.25
CA HIS A 115 -13.32 -13.61 -0.11
C HIS A 115 -14.04 -13.79 -1.45
N GLU A 116 -14.00 -12.79 -2.33
CA GLU A 116 -14.62 -12.84 -3.66
C GLU A 116 -14.04 -13.96 -4.54
N LEU A 117 -12.74 -14.22 -4.40
CA LEU A 117 -12.03 -15.25 -5.16
C LEU A 117 -12.10 -16.65 -4.51
N GLN A 118 -12.61 -16.77 -3.29
CA GLN A 118 -12.83 -18.08 -2.69
C GLN A 118 -14.04 -18.75 -3.36
N PRO A 119 -13.92 -20.02 -3.78
CA PRO A 119 -15.07 -20.75 -4.31
C PRO A 119 -16.17 -20.84 -3.26
N ALA A 120 -17.43 -20.63 -3.66
CA ALA A 120 -18.57 -20.93 -2.81
C ALA A 120 -18.51 -22.40 -2.38
N ALA A 121 -18.56 -22.64 -1.07
CA ALA A 121 -18.56 -23.98 -0.49
C ALA A 121 -19.78 -24.81 -0.91
#